data_AF-A0A6H1TV95-F1
#
_entry.id   AF-A0A6H1TV95-F1
#
_cell.length_a   1.000
_cell.length_b   1.000
_cell.length_c   1.000
_cell.angle_alpha   90.00
_cell.angle_beta   90.00
_cell.angle_gamma   90.00
#
_symmetry.space_group_name_H-M   'P 1'
#
loop_
_entity.id
_entity.type
_entity.pdbx_description
1 polymer ?
#
loop_
_entity_poly.entity_id
_entity_poly.type
_entity_poly.pdbx_seq_one_letter_code
_entity_poly.pdbx_strand_id
1 'polypeptide(L)'
;MVDFSFRVLQFPRYPEIAIRHLTGLLNSTSSGDRGLKSLQNSPQIPQYKETNIRKIDELIDDILNYQGAGFSEIEWIYCLYCKEEWDRNHQELGMISASYIWKVAIENDWLRNCLFWRLALYFDRPEFEKTKYLPRSLANTFTDGKSELENVAPLSIQTLECLRSYRSEDLTKLSLDNVQTPRNLLASCYLPLHLSIVNEALNAVGEIFVKFVQSKNCDRPQQEWLLDCLTEMSHHQQLEAVTTLLSQLSTRQGQQLETILNWLQNNYGPYTPRSHWNELSDNGQSALMKWLGALNYNYFRELVDLLLERLNLPEWEQKQLKKRKKFWSHYSDRFKRIRILLPPSSIETLGKVLSHQNISVIREDASKETEVCIFDFGDWAIAEFFRGEGSETRIFKTSSKPEIKRFLFESTDLSLKQIRCLGGEVLDHKFLWQYYSEQTLRSLNLYMNEGTRLVKGLPPGENQYNPERGLPEPNLKKQQERQHKLKQWQDEIKRIEREAKARFKEEELLHKYKK
;
A
#
# COMPACT_ATOMS: atom_id res chain seq x y z
N MET A 1 -26.90 -13.88 -50.46
CA MET A 1 -25.72 -13.09 -50.88
C MET A 1 -25.73 -11.81 -50.07
N VAL A 2 -24.91 -11.78 -49.01
CA VAL A 2 -24.73 -10.61 -48.15
C VAL A 2 -23.27 -10.20 -48.30
N ASP A 3 -23.07 -8.92 -48.57
CA ASP A 3 -21.80 -8.31 -48.97
C ASP A 3 -20.83 -8.23 -47.78
N PHE A 4 -19.59 -8.69 -47.99
CA PHE A 4 -18.54 -8.70 -46.97
C PHE A 4 -17.90 -7.31 -46.86
N SER A 5 -18.35 -6.49 -45.92
CA SER A 5 -17.65 -5.25 -45.53
C SER A 5 -16.68 -5.53 -44.39
N PHE A 6 -15.45 -5.94 -44.69
CA PHE A 6 -14.34 -5.80 -43.75
C PHE A 6 -13.91 -4.33 -43.70
N ARG A 7 -13.98 -3.69 -42.53
CA ARG A 7 -13.31 -2.39 -42.35
C ARG A 7 -11.80 -2.61 -42.37
N VAL A 8 -11.14 -2.00 -43.34
CA VAL A 8 -9.67 -1.90 -43.39
C VAL A 8 -9.18 -1.19 -42.14
N LEU A 9 -8.43 -1.89 -41.29
CA LEU A 9 -7.67 -1.26 -40.22
C LEU A 9 -6.62 -0.34 -40.86
N GLN A 10 -6.75 0.98 -40.65
CA GLN A 10 -5.70 1.91 -41.05
C GLN A 10 -4.50 1.71 -40.13
N PHE A 11 -3.46 1.06 -40.63
CA PHE A 11 -2.16 1.04 -39.98
C PHE A 11 -1.54 2.46 -40.01
N PRO A 12 -0.76 2.85 -38.99
CA PRO A 12 -0.01 4.10 -39.03
C PRO A 12 0.93 4.09 -40.24
N ARG A 13 0.92 5.20 -41.00
CA ARG A 13 1.75 5.38 -42.20
C ARG A 13 3.22 5.22 -41.84
N TYR A 14 3.89 4.24 -42.46
CA TYR A 14 5.35 4.15 -42.41
C TYR A 14 5.98 5.43 -43.01
N PRO A 15 7.16 5.86 -42.54
CA PRO A 15 7.80 7.08 -43.03
C PRO A 15 8.10 6.98 -44.54
N GLU A 16 7.72 8.01 -45.29
CA GLU A 16 7.79 8.15 -46.77
C GLU A 16 9.20 8.05 -47.41
N ILE A 17 10.23 7.60 -46.69
CA ILE A 17 11.61 7.65 -47.17
C ILE A 17 11.97 6.45 -48.09
N ALA A 18 11.16 5.38 -48.13
CA ALA A 18 11.49 4.20 -48.95
C ALA A 18 10.94 4.21 -50.40
N ILE A 19 9.96 5.07 -50.73
CA ILE A 19 9.26 4.98 -52.03
C ILE A 19 10.11 5.54 -53.18
N ARG A 20 10.87 6.63 -52.96
CA ARG A 20 11.71 7.24 -54.00
C ARG A 20 12.92 6.40 -54.40
N HIS A 21 13.45 5.58 -53.49
CA HIS A 21 14.54 4.64 -53.80
C HIS A 21 14.06 3.48 -54.69
N LEU A 22 12.82 3.03 -54.51
CA LEU A 22 12.22 1.95 -55.31
C LEU A 22 11.80 2.42 -56.70
N THR A 23 11.33 3.66 -56.87
CA THR A 23 10.99 4.20 -58.21
C THR A 23 12.23 4.48 -59.06
N GLY A 24 13.38 4.79 -58.44
CA GLY A 24 14.67 4.94 -59.13
C GLY A 24 15.24 3.63 -59.68
N LEU A 25 14.93 2.49 -59.03
CA LEU A 25 15.36 1.16 -59.47
C LEU A 25 14.53 0.59 -60.62
N LEU A 26 13.28 1.04 -60.79
CA LEU A 26 12.38 0.58 -61.86
C LEU A 26 12.55 1.33 -63.18
N ASN A 27 13.13 2.54 -63.17
CA ASN A 27 13.28 3.38 -64.36
C ASN A 27 14.65 3.24 -65.07
N SER A 28 15.56 2.41 -64.57
CA SER A 28 16.92 2.26 -65.12
C SER A 28 17.11 1.10 -66.11
N THR A 29 16.05 0.41 -66.54
CA THR A 29 16.15 -0.70 -67.51
C THR A 29 15.39 -0.40 -68.81
N SER A 30 15.88 0.58 -69.56
CA SER A 30 15.54 0.74 -70.99
C SER A 30 16.77 0.47 -71.86
N SER A 31 17.22 -0.80 -71.92
CA SER A 31 17.95 -1.36 -73.07
C SER A 31 18.40 -2.80 -72.81
N GLY A 32 18.13 -3.69 -73.77
CA GLY A 32 18.97 -4.87 -74.03
C GLY A 32 18.73 -6.10 -73.16
N ASP A 33 17.74 -6.90 -73.55
CA ASP A 33 17.74 -8.36 -73.59
C ASP A 33 18.85 -9.09 -72.77
N ARG A 34 18.66 -9.18 -71.46
CA ARG A 34 19.17 -10.22 -70.53
C ARG A 34 18.68 -9.91 -69.11
N GLY A 35 17.52 -10.42 -68.72
CA GLY A 35 17.03 -10.21 -67.34
C GLY A 35 15.72 -10.88 -66.93
N LEU A 36 14.92 -11.40 -67.88
CA LEU A 36 13.60 -11.97 -67.57
C LEU A 36 13.58 -13.50 -67.39
N LYS A 37 14.71 -14.11 -67.00
CA LYS A 37 14.74 -15.54 -66.64
C LYS A 37 15.09 -15.83 -65.16
N SER A 38 15.18 -14.83 -64.30
CA SER A 38 15.56 -15.06 -62.88
C SER A 38 14.56 -14.56 -61.83
N LEU A 39 13.32 -14.23 -62.20
CA LEU A 39 12.28 -13.85 -61.22
C LEU A 39 11.25 -14.95 -60.92
N GLN A 40 11.44 -16.18 -61.42
CA GLN A 40 10.55 -17.30 -61.09
C GLN A 40 10.90 -18.05 -59.80
N ASN A 41 11.94 -17.65 -59.06
CA ASN A 41 12.27 -18.29 -57.78
C ASN A 41 12.59 -17.22 -56.71
N SER A 42 11.55 -16.58 -56.18
CA SER A 42 11.63 -15.94 -54.85
C SER A 42 10.82 -16.80 -53.88
N PRO A 43 11.45 -17.60 -53.01
CA PRO A 43 10.74 -18.22 -51.90
C PRO A 43 10.36 -17.12 -50.91
N GLN A 44 9.17 -17.21 -50.31
CA GLN A 44 8.61 -16.31 -49.27
C GLN A 44 7.62 -15.22 -49.70
N ILE A 45 6.75 -15.49 -50.68
CA ILE A 45 5.37 -14.99 -50.59
C ILE A 45 4.49 -16.22 -50.33
N PRO A 46 3.83 -16.33 -49.17
CA PRO A 46 2.89 -17.42 -48.95
C PRO A 46 1.79 -17.33 -50.00
N GLN A 47 1.73 -18.31 -50.91
CA GLN A 47 0.54 -18.49 -51.74
C GLN A 47 -0.60 -18.85 -50.79
N TYR A 48 -1.57 -17.95 -50.64
CA TYR A 48 -2.81 -18.24 -49.96
C TYR A 48 -3.52 -19.33 -50.77
N LYS A 49 -3.43 -20.59 -50.32
CA LYS A 49 -4.27 -21.65 -50.87
C LYS A 49 -5.71 -21.22 -50.57
N GLU A 50 -6.54 -21.11 -51.60
CA GLU A 50 -8.00 -21.00 -51.43
C GLU A 50 -8.48 -22.24 -50.68
N THR A 51 -8.48 -22.18 -49.35
CA THR A 51 -9.20 -23.14 -48.52
C THR A 51 -10.67 -22.83 -48.72
N ASN A 52 -11.36 -23.71 -49.46
CA ASN A 52 -12.80 -23.63 -49.63
C ASN A 52 -13.44 -23.61 -48.24
N ILE A 53 -14.05 -22.48 -47.84
CA ILE A 53 -14.63 -22.33 -46.50
C ILE A 53 -15.84 -23.27 -46.44
N ARG A 54 -15.75 -24.28 -45.57
CA ARG A 54 -16.82 -25.28 -45.35
C ARG A 54 -18.11 -24.60 -44.89
N LYS A 55 -19.26 -25.19 -45.24
CA LYS A 55 -20.56 -24.67 -44.81
C LYS A 55 -20.78 -24.94 -43.32
N ILE A 56 -21.61 -24.12 -42.67
CA ILE A 56 -21.89 -24.30 -41.24
C ILE A 56 -22.50 -25.67 -40.92
N ASP A 57 -23.38 -26.19 -41.79
CA ASP A 57 -23.98 -27.51 -41.60
C ASP A 57 -22.93 -28.63 -41.60
N GLU A 58 -21.96 -28.56 -42.52
CA GLU A 58 -20.85 -29.53 -42.60
C GLU A 58 -19.99 -29.49 -41.32
N LEU A 59 -19.74 -28.28 -40.80
CA LEU A 59 -18.99 -28.12 -39.55
C LEU A 59 -19.77 -28.67 -38.33
N ILE A 60 -21.08 -28.45 -38.27
CA ILE A 60 -21.89 -28.97 -37.17
C ILE A 60 -22.01 -30.50 -37.25
N ASP A 61 -22.18 -31.07 -38.44
CA ASP A 61 -22.21 -32.52 -38.64
C ASP A 61 -20.90 -33.18 -38.17
N ASP A 62 -19.75 -32.60 -38.51
CA ASP A 62 -18.46 -33.08 -38.03
C ASP A 62 -18.32 -32.97 -36.50
N ILE A 63 -18.83 -31.91 -35.89
CA ILE A 63 -18.86 -31.76 -34.42
C ILE A 63 -19.71 -32.86 -33.78
N LEU A 64 -20.90 -33.13 -34.32
CA LEU A 64 -21.81 -34.18 -33.84
C LEU A 64 -21.21 -35.59 -34.02
N ASN A 65 -20.34 -35.77 -35.01
CA ASN A 65 -19.61 -37.01 -35.26
C ASN A 65 -18.23 -37.09 -34.55
N TYR A 66 -17.97 -36.23 -33.56
CA TYR A 66 -16.71 -36.19 -32.78
C TYR A 66 -15.44 -35.88 -33.60
N GLN A 67 -15.58 -35.23 -34.75
CA GLN A 67 -14.47 -34.86 -35.64
C GLN A 67 -14.06 -33.38 -35.50
N GLY A 68 -14.70 -32.63 -34.60
CA GLY A 68 -14.41 -31.21 -34.37
C GLY A 68 -12.98 -30.90 -33.92
N ALA A 69 -12.25 -31.87 -33.36
CA ALA A 69 -10.86 -31.68 -32.93
C ALA A 69 -9.90 -31.31 -34.09
N GLY A 70 -10.24 -31.67 -35.33
CA GLY A 70 -9.43 -31.36 -36.52
C GLY A 70 -9.64 -29.98 -37.11
N PHE A 71 -10.50 -29.14 -36.53
CA PHE A 71 -10.85 -27.83 -37.08
C PHE A 71 -9.72 -26.83 -36.88
N SER A 72 -9.48 -26.02 -37.91
CA SER A 72 -8.63 -24.83 -37.82
C SER A 72 -9.28 -23.70 -37.03
N GLU A 73 -8.48 -22.77 -36.52
CA GLU A 73 -8.96 -21.60 -35.76
C GLU A 73 -9.99 -20.78 -36.56
N ILE A 74 -9.80 -20.63 -37.88
CA ILE A 74 -10.72 -19.87 -38.74
C ILE A 74 -12.08 -20.57 -38.88
N GLU A 75 -12.09 -21.90 -38.94
CA GLU A 75 -13.34 -22.69 -38.99
C GLU A 75 -14.09 -22.59 -37.68
N TRP A 76 -13.38 -22.59 -36.54
CA TRP A 76 -14.00 -22.31 -35.24
C TRP A 76 -14.57 -20.90 -35.14
N ILE A 77 -13.84 -19.88 -35.58
CA ILE A 77 -14.33 -18.50 -35.61
C ILE A 77 -15.62 -18.42 -36.44
N TYR A 78 -15.62 -19.01 -37.63
CA TYR A 78 -16.78 -19.04 -38.52
C TYR A 78 -17.95 -19.81 -37.90
N CYS A 79 -17.68 -20.98 -37.30
CA CYS A 79 -18.67 -21.79 -36.61
C CYS A 79 -19.36 -20.99 -35.49
N LEU A 80 -18.58 -20.41 -34.57
CA LEU A 80 -19.10 -19.63 -33.45
C LEU A 80 -19.88 -18.37 -33.90
N TYR A 81 -19.50 -17.76 -35.02
CA TYR A 81 -20.19 -16.60 -35.58
C TYR A 81 -21.58 -16.99 -36.13
N CYS A 82 -21.67 -18.09 -36.88
CA CYS A 82 -22.93 -18.54 -37.50
C CYS A 82 -23.85 -19.31 -36.53
N LYS A 83 -23.33 -19.77 -35.39
CA LYS A 83 -24.00 -20.72 -34.50
C LYS A 83 -25.36 -20.26 -33.98
N GLU A 84 -25.51 -18.99 -33.56
CA GLU A 84 -26.81 -18.49 -33.03
C GLU A 84 -27.90 -18.47 -34.11
N GLU A 85 -27.55 -18.17 -35.36
CA GLU A 85 -28.50 -18.26 -36.48
C GLU A 85 -28.85 -19.71 -36.80
N TRP A 86 -27.85 -20.59 -36.81
CA TRP A 86 -28.05 -22.01 -37.04
C TRP A 86 -28.94 -22.64 -35.95
N ASP A 87 -28.75 -22.28 -34.68
CA ASP A 87 -29.51 -22.78 -33.54
C ASP A 87 -30.99 -22.39 -33.59
N ARG A 88 -31.30 -21.19 -34.08
CA ARG A 88 -32.69 -20.75 -34.27
C ARG A 88 -33.44 -21.64 -35.26
N ASN A 89 -32.74 -22.20 -36.24
CA ASN A 89 -33.31 -23.11 -37.23
C ASN A 89 -33.28 -24.58 -36.79
N HIS A 90 -32.51 -24.94 -35.76
CA HIS A 90 -32.28 -26.32 -35.31
C HIS A 90 -32.23 -26.45 -33.77
N GLN A 91 -33.29 -26.03 -33.06
CA GLN A 91 -33.27 -25.84 -31.61
C GLN A 91 -32.75 -27.05 -30.79
N GLU A 92 -33.23 -28.26 -31.07
CA GLU A 92 -32.80 -29.47 -30.33
C GLU A 92 -31.33 -29.82 -30.59
N LEU A 93 -30.91 -29.80 -31.85
CA LEU A 93 -29.52 -30.07 -32.24
C LEU A 93 -28.57 -28.95 -31.81
N GLY A 94 -29.08 -27.73 -31.62
CA GLY A 94 -28.32 -26.57 -31.16
C GLY A 94 -27.74 -26.74 -29.77
N MET A 95 -28.48 -27.37 -28.86
CA MET A 95 -28.02 -27.72 -27.52
C MET A 95 -27.00 -28.86 -27.57
N ILE A 96 -27.30 -29.94 -28.31
CA ILE A 96 -26.42 -31.11 -28.43
C ILE A 96 -25.06 -30.72 -29.02
N SER A 97 -25.07 -30.01 -30.15
CA SER A 97 -23.84 -29.52 -30.79
C SER A 97 -23.03 -28.60 -29.86
N ALA A 98 -23.68 -27.76 -29.05
CA ALA A 98 -23.00 -26.90 -28.09
C ALA A 98 -22.31 -27.70 -26.97
N SER A 99 -22.93 -28.74 -26.43
CA SER A 99 -22.28 -29.63 -25.44
C SER A 99 -21.06 -30.34 -26.06
N TYR A 100 -21.11 -30.72 -27.35
CA TYR A 100 -19.96 -31.27 -28.05
C TYR A 100 -18.83 -30.25 -28.29
N ILE A 101 -19.17 -29.00 -28.61
CA ILE A 101 -18.18 -27.92 -28.71
C ILE A 101 -17.42 -27.75 -27.38
N TRP A 102 -18.12 -27.76 -26.25
CA TRP A 102 -17.47 -27.73 -24.93
C TRP A 102 -16.59 -28.94 -24.66
N LYS A 103 -16.99 -30.15 -25.10
CA LYS A 103 -16.15 -31.35 -25.00
C LYS A 103 -14.84 -31.19 -25.78
N VAL A 104 -14.89 -30.66 -27.00
CA VAL A 104 -13.68 -30.38 -27.78
C VAL A 104 -12.80 -29.32 -27.09
N ALA A 105 -13.42 -28.32 -26.46
CA ALA A 105 -12.70 -27.28 -25.73
C ALA A 105 -11.92 -27.80 -24.49
N ILE A 106 -12.26 -28.98 -23.96
CA ILE A 106 -11.47 -29.57 -22.85
C ILE A 106 -10.02 -29.82 -23.31
N GLU A 107 -9.84 -30.30 -24.54
CA GLU A 107 -8.53 -30.65 -25.11
C GLU A 107 -7.93 -29.55 -26.01
N ASN A 108 -8.73 -28.55 -26.40
CA ASN A 108 -8.30 -27.44 -27.26
C ASN A 108 -8.24 -26.12 -26.48
N ASP A 109 -7.03 -25.74 -26.04
CA ASP A 109 -6.77 -24.53 -25.25
C ASP A 109 -7.24 -23.24 -25.93
N TRP A 110 -6.99 -23.11 -27.23
CA TRP A 110 -7.39 -21.92 -27.99
C TRP A 110 -8.91 -21.77 -28.00
N LEU A 111 -9.64 -22.86 -28.30
CA LEU A 111 -11.09 -22.85 -28.34
C LEU A 111 -11.66 -22.59 -26.94
N ARG A 112 -11.09 -23.22 -25.91
CA ARG A 112 -11.47 -23.01 -24.51
C ARG A 112 -11.35 -21.55 -24.10
N ASN A 113 -10.20 -20.94 -24.34
CA ASN A 113 -9.95 -19.55 -23.99
C ASN A 113 -10.88 -18.62 -24.78
N CYS A 114 -11.12 -18.90 -26.07
CA CYS A 114 -12.07 -18.15 -26.89
C CYS A 114 -13.51 -18.22 -26.33
N LEU A 115 -13.96 -19.42 -25.96
CA LEU A 115 -15.28 -19.64 -25.38
C LEU A 115 -15.41 -19.00 -24.00
N PHE A 116 -14.41 -19.14 -23.12
CA PHE A 116 -14.39 -18.49 -21.81
C PHE A 116 -14.43 -16.96 -21.94
N TRP A 117 -13.64 -16.39 -22.84
CA TRP A 117 -13.63 -14.96 -23.09
C TRP A 117 -15.01 -14.45 -23.56
N ARG A 118 -15.64 -15.17 -24.49
CA ARG A 118 -16.99 -14.84 -24.99
C ARG A 118 -18.06 -15.03 -23.92
N LEU A 119 -17.93 -16.05 -23.08
CA LEU A 119 -18.83 -16.33 -21.98
C LEU A 119 -18.75 -15.26 -20.89
N ALA A 120 -17.55 -14.76 -20.58
CA ALA A 120 -17.36 -13.63 -19.68
C ALA A 120 -18.08 -12.36 -20.20
N LEU A 121 -17.97 -12.06 -21.50
CA LEU A 121 -18.74 -10.97 -22.11
C LEU A 121 -20.24 -11.23 -22.09
N TYR A 122 -20.67 -12.47 -22.31
CA TYR A 122 -22.09 -12.85 -22.24
C TYR A 122 -22.68 -12.57 -20.85
N PHE A 123 -21.94 -12.85 -19.78
CA PHE A 123 -22.40 -12.60 -18.40
C PHE A 123 -22.39 -11.12 -18.02
N ASP A 124 -21.45 -10.32 -18.54
CA ASP A 124 -21.34 -8.89 -18.25
C ASP A 124 -22.40 -8.02 -18.94
N ARG A 125 -23.05 -8.55 -19.99
CA ARG A 125 -23.92 -7.75 -20.88
C ARG A 125 -25.39 -7.86 -20.52
N PRO A 126 -26.18 -6.79 -20.76
CA PRO A 126 -27.64 -6.85 -20.67
C PRO A 126 -28.22 -7.94 -21.59
N GLU A 127 -29.35 -8.54 -21.18
CA GLU A 127 -29.97 -9.70 -21.85
C GLU A 127 -30.16 -9.53 -23.37
N PHE A 128 -30.49 -8.31 -23.82
CA PHE A 128 -30.74 -8.01 -25.23
C PHE A 128 -29.48 -7.98 -26.11
N GLU A 129 -28.26 -7.99 -25.53
CA GLU A 129 -27.00 -8.00 -26.29
C GLU A 129 -26.22 -9.31 -26.15
N LYS A 130 -26.61 -10.20 -25.24
CA LYS A 130 -25.82 -11.37 -24.88
C LYS A 130 -25.51 -12.29 -26.06
N THR A 131 -26.51 -12.55 -26.91
CA THR A 131 -26.39 -13.41 -28.09
C THR A 131 -25.48 -12.86 -29.19
N LYS A 132 -25.10 -11.57 -29.13
CA LYS A 132 -24.08 -10.99 -30.03
C LYS A 132 -22.68 -11.55 -29.74
N TYR A 133 -22.42 -12.01 -28.52
CA TYR A 133 -21.10 -12.42 -28.05
C TYR A 133 -20.94 -13.93 -28.00
N LEU A 134 -21.97 -14.62 -27.50
CA LEU A 134 -22.02 -16.07 -27.43
C LEU A 134 -23.46 -16.57 -27.67
N PRO A 135 -23.66 -17.59 -28.51
CA PRO A 135 -24.96 -18.23 -28.69
C PRO A 135 -25.54 -18.74 -27.37
N ARG A 136 -26.86 -18.67 -27.23
CA ARG A 136 -27.56 -19.10 -26.00
C ARG A 136 -27.34 -20.56 -25.67
N SER A 137 -27.27 -21.42 -26.68
CA SER A 137 -27.06 -22.85 -26.45
C SER A 137 -25.70 -23.12 -25.80
N LEU A 138 -24.63 -22.43 -26.24
CA LEU A 138 -23.29 -22.53 -25.65
C LEU A 138 -23.24 -21.97 -24.23
N ALA A 139 -23.93 -20.87 -23.95
CA ALA A 139 -24.01 -20.34 -22.60
C ALA A 139 -24.75 -21.30 -21.65
N ASN A 140 -25.84 -21.92 -22.12
CA ASN A 140 -26.66 -22.82 -21.32
C ASN A 140 -26.00 -24.18 -21.06
N THR A 141 -25.24 -24.71 -22.02
CA THR A 141 -24.54 -26.00 -21.89
C THR A 141 -23.17 -25.90 -21.24
N PHE A 142 -22.70 -24.68 -20.90
CA PHE A 142 -21.46 -24.48 -20.14
C PHE A 142 -21.40 -25.33 -18.86
N THR A 143 -22.54 -25.57 -18.22
CA THR A 143 -22.62 -26.39 -17.01
C THR A 143 -22.44 -27.89 -17.26
N ASP A 144 -22.67 -28.38 -18.49
CA ASP A 144 -22.75 -29.80 -18.80
C ASP A 144 -21.37 -30.49 -18.75
N GLY A 145 -20.29 -29.75 -19.02
CA GLY A 145 -18.90 -30.22 -18.97
C GLY A 145 -18.07 -29.55 -17.87
N LYS A 146 -18.74 -28.98 -16.86
CA LYS A 146 -18.08 -28.14 -15.85
C LYS A 146 -17.00 -28.90 -15.08
N SER A 147 -17.25 -30.13 -14.67
CA SER A 147 -16.29 -30.94 -13.89
C SER A 147 -14.97 -31.13 -14.63
N GLU A 148 -15.03 -31.45 -15.92
CA GLU A 148 -13.87 -31.68 -16.75
C GLU A 148 -13.14 -30.35 -17.05
N LEU A 149 -13.89 -29.28 -17.31
CA LEU A 149 -13.32 -27.95 -17.51
C LEU A 149 -12.66 -27.40 -16.23
N GLU A 150 -13.22 -27.69 -15.06
CA GLU A 150 -12.67 -27.30 -13.76
C GLU A 150 -11.35 -28.04 -13.46
N ASN A 151 -11.21 -29.29 -13.92
CA ASN A 151 -9.96 -30.02 -13.79
C ASN A 151 -8.81 -29.41 -14.62
N VAL A 152 -9.12 -28.84 -15.79
CA VAL A 152 -8.09 -28.26 -16.69
C VAL A 152 -7.87 -26.77 -16.48
N ALA A 153 -8.87 -26.03 -16.03
CA ALA A 153 -8.82 -24.57 -15.87
C ALA A 153 -9.63 -24.11 -14.64
N PRO A 154 -9.25 -24.54 -13.41
CA PRO A 154 -10.04 -24.32 -12.20
C PRO A 154 -10.29 -22.84 -11.90
N LEU A 155 -9.25 -22.00 -12.00
CA LEU A 155 -9.36 -20.58 -11.70
C LEU A 155 -10.26 -19.84 -12.69
N SER A 156 -10.18 -20.17 -13.98
CA SER A 156 -11.06 -19.60 -15.00
C SER A 156 -12.53 -19.97 -14.74
N ILE A 157 -12.80 -21.22 -14.34
CA ILE A 157 -14.15 -21.67 -14.01
C ILE A 157 -14.70 -20.96 -12.77
N GLN A 158 -13.91 -20.85 -11.69
CA GLN A 158 -14.32 -20.11 -10.49
C GLN A 158 -14.60 -18.63 -10.80
N THR A 159 -13.75 -18.02 -11.63
CA THR A 159 -13.91 -16.63 -12.06
C THR A 159 -15.18 -16.46 -12.90
N LEU A 160 -15.42 -17.33 -13.88
CA LEU A 160 -16.63 -17.32 -14.70
C LEU A 160 -17.91 -17.53 -13.87
N GLU A 161 -17.86 -18.30 -12.79
CA GLU A 161 -18.99 -18.46 -11.86
C GLU A 161 -19.29 -17.18 -11.07
N CYS A 162 -18.25 -16.44 -10.66
CA CYS A 162 -18.43 -15.12 -10.06
C CYS A 162 -19.09 -14.16 -11.05
N LEU A 163 -18.67 -14.18 -12.32
CA LEU A 163 -19.28 -13.39 -13.40
C LEU A 163 -20.73 -13.80 -13.65
N ARG A 164 -21.02 -15.11 -13.73
CA ARG A 164 -22.36 -15.66 -13.99
C ARG A 164 -23.37 -15.26 -12.93
N SER A 165 -22.97 -15.30 -11.66
CA SER A 165 -23.81 -14.92 -10.53
C SER A 165 -23.89 -13.41 -10.31
N TYR A 166 -23.06 -12.63 -11.03
CA TYR A 166 -22.89 -11.18 -10.89
C TYR A 166 -22.63 -10.75 -9.44
N ARG A 167 -21.83 -11.54 -8.72
CA ARG A 167 -21.47 -11.29 -7.32
C ARG A 167 -20.07 -10.68 -7.24
N SER A 168 -20.01 -9.36 -7.29
CA SER A 168 -18.75 -8.61 -7.22
C SER A 168 -17.93 -8.94 -5.96
N GLU A 169 -18.57 -9.15 -4.82
CA GLU A 169 -17.90 -9.56 -3.57
C GLU A 169 -17.18 -10.90 -3.69
N ASP A 170 -17.75 -11.87 -4.41
CA ASP A 170 -17.15 -13.20 -4.57
C ASP A 170 -15.95 -13.12 -5.50
N LEU A 171 -16.01 -12.26 -6.55
CA LEU A 171 -14.84 -11.95 -7.37
C LEU A 171 -13.73 -11.27 -6.54
N THR A 172 -14.09 -10.32 -5.67
CA THR A 172 -13.12 -9.66 -4.79
C THR A 172 -12.46 -10.64 -3.82
N LYS A 173 -13.23 -11.55 -3.20
CA LYS A 173 -12.69 -12.61 -2.33
C LYS A 173 -11.75 -13.54 -3.09
N LEU A 174 -12.16 -14.01 -4.27
CA LEU A 174 -11.32 -14.86 -5.11
C LEU A 174 -10.02 -14.16 -5.51
N SER A 175 -10.09 -12.86 -5.80
CA SER A 175 -8.93 -12.03 -6.13
C SER A 175 -7.95 -11.92 -4.94
N LEU A 176 -8.47 -11.74 -3.72
CA LEU A 176 -7.68 -11.71 -2.49
C LEU A 176 -7.03 -13.08 -2.19
N ASP A 177 -7.79 -14.16 -2.31
CA ASP A 177 -7.29 -15.52 -2.06
C ASP A 177 -6.15 -15.91 -3.03
N ASN A 178 -6.16 -15.36 -4.24
CA ASN A 178 -5.11 -15.53 -5.25
C ASN A 178 -4.05 -14.41 -5.25
N VAL A 179 -4.17 -13.41 -4.37
CA VAL A 179 -3.27 -12.25 -4.29
C VAL A 179 -3.10 -11.56 -5.64
N GLN A 180 -4.20 -11.38 -6.38
CA GLN A 180 -4.26 -10.66 -7.65
C GLN A 180 -5.40 -9.64 -7.59
N THR A 181 -5.22 -8.45 -8.17
CA THR A 181 -6.36 -7.52 -8.33
C THR A 181 -7.47 -8.18 -9.16
N PRO A 182 -8.75 -7.75 -9.04
CA PRO A 182 -9.82 -8.31 -9.87
C PRO A 182 -9.49 -8.31 -11.38
N ARG A 183 -8.78 -7.28 -11.86
CA ARG A 183 -8.32 -7.18 -13.25
C ARG A 183 -7.19 -8.16 -13.58
N ASN A 184 -6.19 -8.29 -12.71
CA ASN A 184 -5.09 -9.22 -12.91
C ASN A 184 -5.54 -10.68 -12.82
N LEU A 185 -6.57 -10.97 -12.01
CA LEU A 185 -7.25 -12.26 -11.98
C LEU A 185 -7.92 -12.59 -13.32
N LEU A 186 -8.61 -11.62 -13.94
CA LEU A 186 -9.16 -11.81 -15.29
C LEU A 186 -8.05 -12.04 -16.32
N ALA A 187 -6.94 -11.29 -16.23
CA ALA A 187 -5.80 -11.44 -17.11
C ALA A 187 -5.17 -12.84 -17.02
N SER A 188 -4.97 -13.37 -15.82
CA SER A 188 -4.41 -14.71 -15.59
C SER A 188 -5.32 -15.82 -16.13
N CYS A 189 -6.62 -15.54 -16.25
CA CYS A 189 -7.62 -16.43 -16.82
C CYS A 189 -7.88 -16.20 -18.33
N TYR A 190 -7.11 -15.34 -19.00
CA TYR A 190 -7.31 -14.94 -20.40
C TYR A 190 -8.69 -14.35 -20.71
N LEU A 191 -9.29 -13.66 -19.74
CA LEU A 191 -10.62 -13.05 -19.84
C LEU A 191 -10.54 -11.54 -20.19
N PRO A 192 -11.64 -10.92 -20.66
CA PRO A 192 -11.67 -9.49 -20.93
C PRO A 192 -11.40 -8.68 -19.66
N LEU A 193 -10.51 -7.68 -19.73
CA LEU A 193 -10.08 -6.91 -18.55
C LEU A 193 -11.04 -5.79 -18.12
N HIS A 194 -11.94 -5.40 -19.02
CA HIS A 194 -12.82 -4.23 -18.86
C HIS A 194 -14.29 -4.66 -18.80
N LEU A 195 -14.63 -5.45 -17.79
CA LEU A 195 -16.00 -5.86 -17.46
C LEU A 195 -16.58 -4.88 -16.41
N SER A 196 -17.89 -4.61 -16.44
CA SER A 196 -18.53 -3.69 -15.49
C SER A 196 -18.38 -4.17 -14.04
N ILE A 197 -18.46 -5.49 -13.83
CA ILE A 197 -18.30 -6.11 -12.52
C ILE A 197 -16.91 -5.90 -11.89
N VAL A 198 -15.87 -5.59 -12.68
CA VAL A 198 -14.53 -5.27 -12.14
C VAL A 198 -14.59 -3.99 -11.29
N ASN A 199 -15.29 -2.96 -11.77
CA ASN A 199 -15.44 -1.72 -11.02
C ASN A 199 -16.25 -1.93 -9.73
N GLU A 200 -17.29 -2.77 -9.79
CA GLU A 200 -18.08 -3.14 -8.61
C GLU A 200 -17.25 -3.97 -7.62
N ALA A 201 -16.40 -4.88 -8.10
CA ALA A 201 -15.50 -5.67 -7.27
C ALA A 201 -14.48 -4.78 -6.55
N LEU A 202 -13.95 -3.75 -7.24
CA LEU A 202 -13.08 -2.75 -6.63
C LEU A 202 -13.80 -1.97 -5.50
N ASN A 203 -15.09 -1.67 -5.62
CA ASN A 203 -15.85 -1.04 -4.52
C ASN A 203 -15.90 -1.92 -3.27
N ALA A 204 -15.98 -3.25 -3.44
CA ALA A 204 -16.04 -4.19 -2.33
C ALA A 204 -14.69 -4.47 -1.64
N VAL A 205 -13.56 -4.04 -2.24
CA VAL A 205 -12.20 -4.34 -1.74
C VAL A 205 -12.01 -3.90 -0.28
N GLY A 206 -12.43 -2.69 0.06
CA GLY A 206 -12.27 -2.15 1.42
C GLY A 206 -12.93 -3.05 2.47
N GLU A 207 -14.19 -3.40 2.27
CA GLU A 207 -14.94 -4.25 3.21
C GLU A 207 -14.40 -5.69 3.28
N ILE A 208 -14.06 -6.28 2.14
CA ILE A 208 -13.53 -7.65 2.08
C ILE A 208 -12.18 -7.73 2.79
N PHE A 209 -11.31 -6.74 2.58
CA PHE A 209 -10.01 -6.69 3.27
C PHE A 209 -10.18 -6.52 4.78
N VAL A 210 -11.10 -5.67 5.23
CA VAL A 210 -11.41 -5.53 6.67
C VAL A 210 -11.84 -6.86 7.27
N LYS A 211 -12.81 -7.55 6.63
CA LYS A 211 -13.30 -8.87 7.07
C LYS A 211 -12.16 -9.91 7.10
N PHE A 212 -11.23 -9.85 6.15
CA PHE A 212 -10.06 -10.70 6.11
C PHE A 212 -9.13 -10.45 7.32
N VAL A 213 -8.74 -9.20 7.57
CA VAL A 213 -7.86 -8.82 8.70
C VAL A 213 -8.50 -9.12 10.07
N GLN A 214 -9.83 -9.07 10.16
CA GLN A 214 -10.55 -9.41 11.39
C GLN A 214 -10.62 -10.92 11.65
N SER A 215 -10.59 -11.75 10.59
CA SER A 215 -10.72 -13.20 10.71
C SER A 215 -9.38 -13.95 10.67
N LYS A 216 -8.35 -13.37 10.05
CA LYS A 216 -7.05 -13.99 9.81
C LYS A 216 -5.92 -12.97 10.00
N ASN A 217 -4.72 -13.47 10.25
CA ASN A 217 -3.53 -12.63 10.21
C ASN A 217 -3.23 -12.26 8.75
N CYS A 218 -2.98 -10.98 8.51
CA CYS A 218 -2.65 -10.46 7.19
C CYS A 218 -1.13 -10.43 7.02
N ASP A 219 -0.63 -11.12 6.00
CA ASP A 219 0.78 -11.10 5.64
C ASP A 219 1.11 -9.99 4.62
N ARG A 220 2.38 -9.91 4.21
CA ARG A 220 2.84 -8.90 3.27
C ARG A 220 2.18 -9.02 1.88
N PRO A 221 2.11 -10.21 1.24
CA PRO A 221 1.34 -10.42 0.02
C PRO A 221 -0.08 -9.85 0.03
N GLN A 222 -0.89 -10.10 1.08
CA GLN A 222 -2.25 -9.54 1.10
C GLN A 222 -2.27 -8.01 1.27
N GLN A 223 -1.28 -7.45 1.97
CA GLN A 223 -1.13 -5.98 2.04
C GLN A 223 -0.78 -5.40 0.66
N GLU A 224 0.13 -6.04 -0.07
CA GLU A 224 0.51 -5.64 -1.43
C GLU A 224 -0.69 -5.74 -2.39
N TRP A 225 -1.50 -6.81 -2.28
CA TRP A 225 -2.76 -6.94 -3.03
C TRP A 225 -3.71 -5.76 -2.83
N LEU A 226 -3.90 -5.31 -1.59
CA LEU A 226 -4.75 -4.15 -1.30
C LEU A 226 -4.19 -2.90 -1.98
N LEU A 227 -2.88 -2.68 -1.88
CA LEU A 227 -2.23 -1.52 -2.49
C LEU A 227 -2.40 -1.53 -4.01
N ASP A 228 -2.20 -2.68 -4.66
CA ASP A 228 -2.41 -2.82 -6.10
C ASP A 228 -3.87 -2.49 -6.46
N CYS A 229 -4.84 -3.00 -5.70
CA CYS A 229 -6.25 -2.64 -5.90
C CYS A 229 -6.50 -1.13 -5.75
N LEU A 230 -5.92 -0.49 -4.72
CA LEU A 230 -6.04 0.96 -4.49
C LEU A 230 -5.43 1.79 -5.62
N THR A 231 -4.43 1.27 -6.35
CA THR A 231 -3.86 1.95 -7.52
C THR A 231 -4.73 1.85 -8.77
N GLU A 232 -5.52 0.79 -8.90
CA GLU A 232 -6.46 0.63 -10.01
C GLU A 232 -7.78 1.39 -9.81
N MET A 233 -8.11 1.71 -8.56
CA MET A 233 -9.32 2.43 -8.19
C MET A 233 -9.33 3.86 -8.73
N SER A 234 -10.52 4.34 -9.07
CA SER A 234 -10.74 5.78 -9.16
C SER A 234 -10.57 6.44 -7.79
N HIS A 235 -10.29 7.74 -7.78
CA HIS A 235 -10.07 8.50 -6.55
C HIS A 235 -11.21 8.34 -5.52
N HIS A 236 -12.46 8.38 -5.98
CA HIS A 236 -13.62 8.21 -5.12
C HIS A 236 -13.66 6.82 -4.46
N GLN A 237 -13.43 5.76 -5.22
CA GLN A 237 -13.39 4.38 -4.71
C GLN A 237 -12.24 4.19 -3.72
N GLN A 238 -11.08 4.77 -4.02
CA GLN A 238 -9.92 4.72 -3.13
C GLN A 238 -10.23 5.39 -1.79
N LEU A 239 -10.84 6.57 -1.80
CA LEU A 239 -11.22 7.29 -0.58
C LEU A 239 -12.24 6.51 0.26
N GLU A 240 -13.23 5.89 -0.37
CA GLU A 240 -14.21 5.03 0.32
C GLU A 240 -13.55 3.79 0.94
N ALA A 241 -12.66 3.11 0.21
CA ALA A 241 -11.92 1.96 0.72
C ALA A 241 -11.03 2.36 1.91
N VAL A 242 -10.28 3.47 1.80
CA VAL A 242 -9.44 4.00 2.90
C VAL A 242 -10.29 4.38 4.12
N THR A 243 -11.43 5.04 3.90
CA THR A 243 -12.35 5.40 5.00
C THR A 243 -12.91 4.16 5.68
N THR A 244 -13.24 3.12 4.91
CA THR A 244 -13.70 1.82 5.43
C THR A 244 -12.63 1.15 6.30
N LEU A 245 -11.38 1.11 5.85
CA LEU A 245 -10.26 0.56 6.61
C LEU A 245 -10.06 1.28 7.95
N LEU A 246 -9.99 2.62 7.90
CA LEU A 246 -9.72 3.45 9.08
C LEU A 246 -10.85 3.42 10.10
N SER A 247 -12.10 3.27 9.65
CA SER A 247 -13.27 3.25 10.53
C SER A 247 -13.55 1.89 11.17
N GLN A 248 -13.21 0.79 10.49
CA GLN A 248 -13.60 -0.56 10.94
C GLN A 248 -12.46 -1.39 11.55
N LEU A 249 -11.19 -1.05 11.30
CA LEU A 249 -10.05 -1.72 11.92
C LEU A 249 -9.64 -1.02 13.22
N SER A 250 -9.34 -1.82 14.24
CA SER A 250 -8.80 -1.31 15.49
C SER A 250 -7.37 -0.78 15.32
N THR A 251 -6.94 0.13 16.21
CA THR A 251 -5.56 0.64 16.23
C THR A 251 -4.51 -0.47 16.29
N ARG A 252 -4.81 -1.58 16.98
CA ARG A 252 -3.91 -2.74 17.08
C ARG A 252 -3.77 -3.46 15.74
N GLN A 253 -4.86 -3.64 15.00
CA GLN A 253 -4.83 -4.25 13.67
C GLN A 253 -4.12 -3.35 12.67
N GLY A 254 -4.46 -2.05 12.66
CA GLY A 254 -3.81 -1.06 11.80
C GLY A 254 -2.28 -1.04 11.96
N GLN A 255 -1.78 -1.10 13.20
CA GLN A 255 -0.33 -1.16 13.49
C GLN A 255 0.40 -2.35 12.89
N GLN A 256 -0.29 -3.48 12.63
CA GLN A 256 0.32 -4.67 12.06
C GLN A 256 0.44 -4.57 10.53
N LEU A 257 -0.20 -3.57 9.92
CA LEU A 257 -0.24 -3.34 8.49
C LEU A 257 0.80 -2.29 8.07
N GLU A 258 2.07 -2.55 8.35
CA GLU A 258 3.16 -1.56 8.15
C GLU A 258 3.24 -1.04 6.71
N THR A 259 3.10 -1.91 5.70
CA THR A 259 3.15 -1.51 4.29
C THR A 259 2.01 -0.57 3.93
N ILE A 260 0.80 -0.89 4.39
CA ILE A 260 -0.39 -0.06 4.18
C ILE A 260 -0.25 1.27 4.94
N LEU A 261 0.26 1.24 6.17
CA LEU A 261 0.48 2.45 6.97
C LEU A 261 1.44 3.43 6.31
N ASN A 262 2.55 2.94 5.76
CA ASN A 262 3.50 3.76 5.02
C ASN A 262 2.83 4.38 3.78
N TRP A 263 2.03 3.60 3.05
CA TRP A 263 1.27 4.11 1.91
C TRP A 263 0.24 5.17 2.34
N LEU A 264 -0.50 4.94 3.43
CA LEU A 264 -1.46 5.90 3.99
C LEU A 264 -0.77 7.18 4.44
N GLN A 265 0.40 7.11 5.06
CA GLN A 265 1.18 8.29 5.43
C GLN A 265 1.59 9.11 4.20
N ASN A 266 1.98 8.45 3.11
CA ASN A 266 2.42 9.12 1.90
C ASN A 266 1.27 9.71 1.06
N ASN A 267 0.08 9.11 1.09
CA ASN A 267 -1.05 9.57 0.26
C ASN A 267 -2.08 10.38 1.05
N TYR A 268 -2.23 10.11 2.34
CA TYR A 268 -3.24 10.71 3.22
C TYR A 268 -2.63 11.37 4.46
N GLY A 269 -1.31 11.42 4.63
CA GLY A 269 -0.70 12.00 5.83
C GLY A 269 -0.86 13.53 5.93
N PRO A 270 -1.05 14.10 7.14
CA PRO A 270 -1.27 15.54 7.34
C PRO A 270 -0.06 16.43 7.02
N TYR A 271 1.14 15.84 6.96
CA TYR A 271 2.39 16.55 6.67
C TYR A 271 2.97 16.22 5.31
N THR A 272 2.26 15.42 4.52
CA THR A 272 2.74 15.00 3.21
C THR A 272 2.27 16.00 2.16
N PRO A 273 3.19 16.58 1.36
CA PRO A 273 2.80 17.53 0.32
C PRO A 273 1.80 16.90 -0.66
N ARG A 274 0.73 17.64 -0.98
CA ARG A 274 -0.33 17.20 -1.91
C ARG A 274 -1.04 15.91 -1.49
N SER A 275 -1.11 15.62 -0.19
CA SER A 275 -1.90 14.51 0.32
C SER A 275 -3.40 14.79 0.27
N HIS A 276 -4.18 13.70 0.32
CA HIS A 276 -5.64 13.70 0.42
C HIS A 276 -6.12 13.78 1.88
N TRP A 277 -5.30 14.29 2.80
CA TRP A 277 -5.62 14.36 4.23
C TRP A 277 -6.96 15.06 4.51
N ASN A 278 -7.19 16.20 3.86
CA ASN A 278 -8.41 16.99 4.06
C ASN A 278 -9.68 16.34 3.48
N GLU A 279 -9.52 15.28 2.70
CA GLU A 279 -10.63 14.53 2.11
C GLU A 279 -11.11 13.39 3.03
N LEU A 280 -10.29 12.99 3.99
CA LEU A 280 -10.72 12.09 5.06
C LEU A 280 -11.70 12.79 6.00
N SER A 281 -12.72 12.06 6.44
CA SER A 281 -13.57 12.48 7.55
C SER A 281 -12.77 12.70 8.83
N ASP A 282 -13.27 13.51 9.76
CA ASP A 282 -12.63 13.74 11.07
C ASP A 282 -12.34 12.43 11.83
N ASN A 283 -13.23 11.45 11.70
CA ASN A 283 -13.05 10.12 12.27
C ASN A 283 -11.90 9.36 11.57
N GLY A 284 -11.83 9.41 10.24
CA GLY A 284 -10.74 8.83 9.45
C GLY A 284 -9.39 9.47 9.77
N GLN A 285 -9.34 10.80 9.81
CA GLN A 285 -8.17 11.57 10.23
C GLN A 285 -7.70 11.16 11.63
N SER A 286 -8.63 11.08 12.58
CA SER A 286 -8.34 10.66 13.96
C SER A 286 -7.83 9.22 14.04
N ALA A 287 -8.43 8.30 13.28
CA ALA A 287 -8.01 6.90 13.24
C ALA A 287 -6.62 6.75 12.63
N LEU A 288 -6.33 7.40 11.49
CA LEU A 288 -5.01 7.37 10.86
C LEU A 288 -3.94 7.92 11.80
N MET A 289 -4.22 9.03 12.48
CA MET A 289 -3.31 9.60 13.48
C MET A 289 -3.06 8.64 14.66
N LYS A 290 -4.09 7.95 15.15
CA LYS A 290 -3.94 6.93 16.20
C LYS A 290 -3.06 5.78 15.72
N TRP A 291 -3.22 5.31 14.49
CA TRP A 291 -2.39 4.22 13.95
C TRP A 291 -0.93 4.66 13.77
N LEU A 292 -0.70 5.81 13.16
CA LEU A 292 0.65 6.38 12.98
C LEU A 292 1.34 6.63 14.33
N GLY A 293 0.61 7.19 15.31
CA GLY A 293 1.15 7.43 16.65
C GLY A 293 1.55 6.14 17.34
N ALA A 294 0.73 5.12 17.26
CA ALA A 294 1.06 3.85 17.88
C ALA A 294 2.23 3.12 17.18
N LEU A 295 2.33 3.22 15.84
CA LEU A 295 3.52 2.75 15.10
C LEU A 295 4.78 3.50 15.55
N ASN A 296 4.72 4.83 15.60
CA ASN A 296 5.80 5.69 16.08
C ASN A 296 6.23 5.31 17.51
N TYR A 297 5.28 5.05 18.41
CA TYR A 297 5.60 4.59 19.76
C TYR A 297 6.27 3.20 19.76
N ASN A 298 5.86 2.29 18.87
CA ASN A 298 6.50 0.98 18.76
C ASN A 298 7.99 1.09 18.42
N TYR A 299 8.37 1.99 17.51
CA TYR A 299 9.78 2.26 17.20
C TYR A 299 10.55 2.79 18.43
N PHE A 300 9.98 3.74 19.17
CA PHE A 300 10.56 4.20 20.44
C PHE A 300 10.69 3.07 21.47
N ARG A 301 9.66 2.23 21.61
CA ARG A 301 9.67 1.09 22.54
C ARG A 301 10.77 0.09 22.18
N GLU A 302 10.88 -0.26 20.90
CA GLU A 302 11.89 -1.18 20.38
C GLU A 302 13.30 -0.65 20.61
N LEU A 303 13.55 0.64 20.35
CA LEU A 303 14.82 1.28 20.67
C LEU A 303 15.16 1.12 22.15
N VAL A 304 14.22 1.43 23.05
CA VAL A 304 14.48 1.33 24.50
C VAL A 304 14.76 -0.12 24.91
N ASP A 305 14.05 -1.09 24.33
CA ASP A 305 14.28 -2.51 24.63
C ASP A 305 15.65 -2.97 24.14
N LEU A 306 16.06 -2.58 22.93
CA LEU A 306 17.40 -2.85 22.42
C LEU A 306 18.51 -2.20 23.25
N LEU A 307 18.32 -0.96 23.73
CA LEU A 307 19.26 -0.30 24.63
C LEU A 307 19.42 -1.08 25.94
N LEU A 308 18.32 -1.57 26.50
CA LEU A 308 18.33 -2.36 27.74
C LEU A 308 18.98 -3.74 27.57
N GLU A 309 18.84 -4.35 26.39
CA GLU A 309 19.37 -5.68 26.09
C GLU A 309 20.86 -5.66 25.69
N ARG A 310 21.27 -4.66 24.91
CA ARG A 310 22.58 -4.65 24.25
C ARG A 310 23.62 -3.74 24.90
N LEU A 311 23.20 -2.72 25.64
CA LEU A 311 24.14 -1.88 26.38
C LEU A 311 24.26 -2.39 27.81
N ASN A 312 25.50 -2.50 28.31
CA ASN A 312 25.75 -2.88 29.70
C ASN A 312 25.50 -1.69 30.63
N LEU A 313 24.22 -1.43 30.94
CA LEU A 313 23.80 -0.25 31.70
C LEU A 313 23.70 -0.53 33.20
N PRO A 314 24.10 0.44 34.06
CA PRO A 314 23.80 0.37 35.48
C PRO A 314 22.29 0.21 35.76
N GLU A 315 21.95 -0.51 36.84
CA GLU A 315 20.55 -0.83 37.17
C GLU A 315 19.66 0.42 37.29
N TRP A 316 20.22 1.53 37.78
CA TRP A 316 19.49 2.79 37.91
C TRP A 316 19.14 3.42 36.55
N GLU A 317 20.00 3.34 35.54
CA GLU A 317 19.70 3.78 34.16
C GLU A 317 18.66 2.89 33.52
N GLN A 318 18.79 1.57 33.69
CA GLN A 318 17.78 0.62 33.21
C GLN A 318 16.39 0.93 33.80
N LYS A 319 16.33 1.21 35.11
CA LYS A 319 15.10 1.61 35.80
C LYS A 319 14.53 2.93 35.23
N GLN A 320 15.39 3.91 34.91
CA GLN A 320 14.95 5.16 34.30
C GLN A 320 14.37 4.95 32.90
N LEU A 321 15.06 4.23 32.02
CA LEU A 321 14.60 3.90 30.67
C LEU A 321 13.26 3.16 30.70
N LYS A 322 13.12 2.13 31.55
CA LYS A 322 11.87 1.39 31.74
C LYS A 322 10.72 2.29 32.20
N LYS A 323 10.98 3.29 33.06
CA LYS A 323 9.97 4.26 33.51
C LYS A 323 9.56 5.22 32.40
N ARG A 324 10.50 5.74 31.60
CA ARG A 324 10.20 6.58 30.43
C ARG A 324 9.37 5.83 29.39
N LYS A 325 9.76 4.59 29.09
CA LYS A 325 9.02 3.71 28.19
C LYS A 325 7.56 3.59 28.59
N LYS A 326 7.30 3.37 29.89
CA LYS A 326 5.95 3.30 30.46
C LYS A 326 5.22 4.65 30.43
N PHE A 327 5.88 5.73 30.81
CA PHE A 327 5.28 7.07 30.82
C PHE A 327 4.81 7.49 29.42
N TRP A 328 5.69 7.41 28.42
CA TRP A 328 5.37 7.78 27.04
C TRP A 328 4.36 6.83 26.38
N SER A 329 4.16 5.62 26.90
CA SER A 329 3.07 4.72 26.45
C SER A 329 1.68 5.33 26.63
N HIS A 330 1.53 6.27 27.57
CA HIS A 330 0.27 6.97 27.80
C HIS A 330 0.05 8.13 26.85
N TYR A 331 0.98 8.42 25.94
CA TYR A 331 0.87 9.46 24.93
C TYR A 331 1.07 8.91 23.51
N SER A 332 1.14 7.58 23.36
CA SER A 332 1.48 6.92 22.08
C SER A 332 0.65 7.41 20.91
N ASP A 333 -0.65 7.61 21.11
CA ASP A 333 -1.59 7.91 20.05
C ASP A 333 -1.52 9.38 19.61
N ARG A 334 -0.66 10.18 20.27
CA ARG A 334 -0.47 11.60 20.03
C ARG A 334 0.79 11.90 19.21
N PHE A 335 1.66 10.91 19.01
CA PHE A 335 2.89 11.10 18.24
C PHE A 335 2.60 11.20 16.76
N LYS A 336 2.80 12.37 16.18
CA LYS A 336 2.60 12.57 14.74
C LYS A 336 3.73 11.98 13.91
N ARG A 337 4.95 12.11 14.43
CA ARG A 337 6.19 11.50 13.94
C ARG A 337 7.18 11.44 15.09
N ILE A 338 8.19 10.59 14.96
CA ILE A 338 9.35 10.60 15.83
C ILE A 338 10.63 10.73 15.02
N ARG A 339 11.67 11.23 15.69
CA ARG A 339 13.04 11.17 15.21
C ARG A 339 13.93 10.64 16.31
N ILE A 340 14.74 9.63 15.98
CA ILE A 340 15.67 9.02 16.91
C ILE A 340 17.07 9.51 16.59
N LEU A 341 17.77 10.02 17.59
CA LEU A 341 19.14 10.46 17.49
C LEU A 341 20.00 9.59 18.39
N LEU A 342 21.00 8.92 17.81
CA LEU A 342 21.89 8.00 18.53
C LEU A 342 23.32 8.54 18.53
N PRO A 343 24.06 8.44 19.65
CA PRO A 343 25.50 8.71 19.65
C PRO A 343 26.25 7.64 18.82
N PRO A 344 27.47 7.95 18.33
CA PRO A 344 28.26 7.01 17.52
C PRO A 344 28.41 5.63 18.16
N SER A 345 28.67 5.57 19.47
CA SER A 345 28.80 4.33 20.25
C SER A 345 27.55 3.43 20.19
N SER A 346 26.36 4.03 20.27
CA SER A 346 25.11 3.29 20.19
C SER A 346 24.80 2.84 18.77
N ILE A 347 25.26 3.55 17.74
CA ILE A 347 25.10 3.15 16.33
C ILE A 347 25.95 1.92 16.00
N GLU A 348 27.17 1.84 16.50
CA GLU A 348 28.02 0.65 16.31
C GLU A 348 27.33 -0.62 16.85
N THR A 349 26.57 -0.48 17.94
CA THR A 349 25.90 -1.60 18.60
C THR A 349 24.50 -1.89 18.02
N LEU A 350 23.75 -0.86 17.63
CA LEU A 350 22.32 -0.94 17.30
C LEU A 350 21.97 -0.64 15.84
N GLY A 351 22.84 0.08 15.13
CA GLY A 351 22.51 0.70 13.83
C GLY A 351 22.07 -0.28 12.75
N LYS A 352 22.62 -1.50 12.74
CA LYS A 352 22.21 -2.55 11.78
C LYS A 352 20.77 -3.04 12.02
N VAL A 353 20.36 -3.12 13.28
CA VAL A 353 19.03 -3.63 13.67
C VAL A 353 17.95 -2.61 13.36
N LEU A 354 18.28 -1.32 13.46
CA LEU A 354 17.33 -0.23 13.32
C LEU A 354 17.39 0.48 11.97
N SER A 355 18.00 -0.15 10.95
CA SER A 355 18.23 0.46 9.62
C SER A 355 16.96 0.91 8.88
N HIS A 356 15.79 0.40 9.28
CA HIS A 356 14.48 0.77 8.72
C HIS A 356 13.82 1.97 9.42
N GLN A 357 14.40 2.48 10.53
CA GLN A 357 13.84 3.59 11.31
C GLN A 357 14.49 4.93 10.94
N ASN A 358 13.79 6.04 11.19
CA ASN A 358 14.32 7.39 11.00
C ASN A 358 15.35 7.75 12.09
N ILE A 359 16.54 7.18 11.94
CA ILE A 359 17.68 7.32 12.85
C ILE A 359 18.72 8.25 12.25
N SER A 360 19.21 9.17 13.06
CA SER A 360 20.35 10.01 12.71
C SER A 360 21.46 9.88 13.75
N VAL A 361 22.70 10.01 13.28
CA VAL A 361 23.86 10.09 14.15
C VAL A 361 23.89 11.47 14.80
N ILE A 362 24.08 11.51 16.12
CA ILE A 362 24.31 12.77 16.83
C ILE A 362 25.71 13.28 16.51
N ARG A 363 25.81 14.54 16.12
CA ARG A 363 27.10 15.21 15.95
C ARG A 363 27.77 15.40 17.30
N GLU A 364 29.03 14.97 17.41
CA GLU A 364 29.82 15.17 18.61
C GLU A 364 30.04 16.65 18.92
N ASP A 365 29.78 17.03 20.16
CA ASP A 365 29.94 18.42 20.63
C ASP A 365 30.53 18.54 22.05
N ALA A 366 31.31 17.52 22.44
CA ALA A 366 31.87 17.35 23.78
C ALA A 366 30.82 17.22 24.89
N SER A 367 29.54 17.04 24.57
CA SER A 367 28.54 16.59 25.53
C SER A 367 28.77 15.11 25.87
N LYS A 368 28.39 14.70 27.08
CA LYS A 368 28.27 13.28 27.42
C LYS A 368 27.27 12.61 26.48
N GLU A 369 27.64 11.44 25.97
CA GLU A 369 26.81 10.68 25.03
C GLU A 369 25.47 10.28 25.67
N THR A 370 24.40 10.48 24.93
CA THR A 370 23.05 10.00 25.27
C THR A 370 22.23 9.91 24.00
N GLU A 371 21.31 8.95 23.95
CA GLU A 371 20.26 8.92 22.94
C GLU A 371 19.26 10.04 23.20
N VAL A 372 18.68 10.55 22.13
CA VAL A 372 17.58 11.50 22.18
C VAL A 372 16.46 11.02 21.27
N CYS A 373 15.24 10.98 21.79
CA CYS A 373 14.04 10.80 20.97
C CYS A 373 13.27 12.12 20.89
N ILE A 374 12.93 12.55 19.68
CA ILE A 374 12.17 13.77 19.44
C ILE A 374 10.77 13.38 18.97
N PHE A 375 9.75 13.76 19.73
CA PHE A 375 8.34 13.53 19.45
C PHE A 375 7.69 14.79 18.87
N ASP A 376 6.93 14.63 17.79
CA ASP A 376 6.08 15.68 17.24
C ASP A 376 4.66 15.54 17.79
N PHE A 377 4.19 16.57 18.50
CA PHE A 377 2.83 16.67 19.04
C PHE A 377 1.98 17.70 18.27
N GLY A 378 2.38 18.09 17.05
CA GLY A 378 1.74 19.13 16.26
C GLY A 378 2.34 20.49 16.56
N ASP A 379 1.68 21.24 17.44
CA ASP A 379 2.06 22.60 17.88
C ASP A 379 3.26 22.62 18.84
N TRP A 380 3.65 21.43 19.30
CA TRP A 380 4.75 21.21 20.22
C TRP A 380 5.69 20.14 19.68
N ALA A 381 6.98 20.30 19.95
CA ALA A 381 7.97 19.23 19.81
C ALA A 381 8.59 18.93 21.17
N ILE A 382 8.82 17.66 21.48
CA ILE A 382 9.38 17.22 22.75
C ILE A 382 10.65 16.42 22.49
N ALA A 383 11.78 16.85 23.05
CA ALA A 383 13.05 16.11 22.98
C ALA A 383 13.35 15.45 24.33
N GLU A 384 13.47 14.13 24.33
CA GLU A 384 13.67 13.28 25.49
C GLU A 384 15.11 12.73 25.51
N PHE A 385 15.93 13.16 26.47
CA PHE A 385 17.34 12.77 26.61
C PHE A 385 17.47 11.59 27.56
N PHE A 386 17.81 10.41 27.05
CA PHE A 386 17.57 9.14 27.72
C PHE A 386 18.43 8.85 28.95
N ARG A 387 19.69 9.29 29.00
CA ARG A 387 20.68 8.84 30.00
C ARG A 387 21.66 9.95 30.39
N GLY A 388 22.50 9.65 31.39
CA GLY A 388 23.54 10.55 31.86
C GLY A 388 23.06 11.74 32.70
N GLU A 389 24.02 12.59 33.10
CA GLU A 389 23.78 13.75 33.98
C GLU A 389 22.85 14.80 33.35
N GLY A 390 22.86 14.89 32.01
CA GLY A 390 21.99 15.78 31.23
C GLY A 390 20.65 15.15 30.84
N SER A 391 20.20 14.12 31.55
CA SER A 391 18.89 13.49 31.35
C SER A 391 17.75 14.46 31.68
N GLU A 392 17.07 14.95 30.65
CA GLU A 392 16.03 15.97 30.70
C GLU A 392 14.99 15.72 29.59
N THR A 393 13.82 16.34 29.73
CA THR A 393 12.86 16.48 28.62
C THR A 393 12.77 17.96 28.27
N ARG A 394 12.89 18.31 26.99
CA ARG A 394 12.71 19.69 26.51
C ARG A 394 11.45 19.81 25.69
N ILE A 395 10.66 20.85 25.93
CA ILE A 395 9.40 21.12 25.23
C ILE A 395 9.52 22.44 24.48
N PHE A 396 9.25 22.39 23.17
CA PHE A 396 9.36 23.52 22.25
C PHE A 396 8.00 23.85 21.63
N LYS A 397 7.59 25.12 21.71
CA LYS A 397 6.39 25.61 21.01
C LYS A 397 6.70 25.86 19.53
N THR A 398 6.37 24.90 18.70
CA THR A 398 6.69 24.91 17.27
C THR A 398 5.66 25.66 16.43
N SER A 399 4.42 25.81 16.91
CA SER A 399 3.40 26.61 16.21
C SER A 399 3.79 28.08 16.06
N SER A 400 4.44 28.66 17.07
CA SER A 400 4.96 30.03 17.04
C SER A 400 6.34 30.18 16.39
N LYS A 401 7.07 29.06 16.23
CA LYS A 401 8.45 29.04 15.72
C LYS A 401 8.66 27.83 14.81
N PRO A 402 8.09 27.83 13.59
CA PRO A 402 8.17 26.70 12.67
C PRO A 402 9.60 26.28 12.33
N GLU A 403 10.56 27.20 12.37
CA GLU A 403 11.98 26.96 12.16
C GLU A 403 12.58 25.98 13.17
N ILE A 404 12.09 25.96 14.42
CA ILE A 404 12.52 24.98 15.43
C ILE A 404 12.10 23.57 15.00
N LYS A 405 10.86 23.43 14.52
CA LYS A 405 10.34 22.14 14.03
C LYS A 405 11.16 21.64 12.85
N ARG A 406 11.45 22.52 11.89
CA ARG A 406 12.29 22.20 10.74
C ARG A 406 13.68 21.76 11.19
N PHE A 407 14.31 22.53 12.08
CA PHE A 407 15.63 22.22 12.61
C PHE A 407 15.68 20.85 13.30
N LEU A 408 14.74 20.56 14.20
CA LEU A 408 14.71 19.31 14.96
C LEU A 408 14.48 18.07 14.08
N PHE A 409 13.67 18.16 13.02
CA PHE A 409 13.26 16.99 12.24
C PHE A 409 13.97 16.85 10.88
N GLU A 410 14.51 17.92 10.32
CA GLU A 410 15.09 17.92 8.96
C GLU A 410 16.59 18.19 8.94
N SER A 411 17.18 18.76 10.00
CA SER A 411 18.64 18.99 10.04
C SER A 411 19.38 17.66 10.04
N THR A 412 20.39 17.49 9.18
CA THR A 412 21.18 16.25 9.09
C THR A 412 22.33 16.18 10.10
N ASP A 413 22.68 17.30 10.74
CA ASP A 413 23.90 17.45 11.56
C ASP A 413 23.57 18.04 12.95
N LEU A 414 22.65 17.39 13.68
CA LEU A 414 22.18 17.83 15.00
C LEU A 414 23.12 17.40 16.11
N SER A 415 23.47 18.34 16.99
CA SER A 415 24.22 18.09 18.22
C SER A 415 23.36 18.30 19.48
N LEU A 416 23.78 17.72 20.62
CA LEU A 416 23.05 17.85 21.89
C LEU A 416 22.97 19.31 22.37
N LYS A 417 24.07 20.06 22.28
CA LYS A 417 24.13 21.49 22.62
C LYS A 417 23.24 22.33 21.71
N GLN A 418 23.16 22.02 20.42
CA GLN A 418 22.24 22.72 19.53
C GLN A 418 20.79 22.55 19.97
N ILE A 419 20.35 21.32 20.29
CA ILE A 419 19.00 21.07 20.81
C ILE A 419 18.76 21.87 22.10
N ARG A 420 19.73 21.89 23.01
CA ARG A 420 19.64 22.66 24.27
C ARG A 420 19.62 24.18 24.05
N CYS A 421 20.30 24.69 23.02
CA CYS A 421 20.34 26.12 22.70
C CYS A 421 19.00 26.67 22.22
N LEU A 422 18.13 25.82 21.69
CA LEU A 422 16.75 26.21 21.31
C LEU A 422 15.93 26.67 22.52
N GLY A 423 16.38 26.38 23.74
CA GLY A 423 15.72 26.75 24.98
C GLY A 423 14.54 25.82 25.27
N GLY A 424 13.35 26.41 25.37
CA GLY A 424 12.12 25.69 25.70
C GLY A 424 11.92 25.49 27.20
N GLU A 425 10.83 24.81 27.53
CA GLU A 425 10.57 24.35 28.90
C GLU A 425 11.37 23.08 29.17
N VAL A 426 11.96 22.97 30.36
CA VAL A 426 12.88 21.89 30.72
C VAL A 426 12.31 21.13 31.91
N LEU A 427 12.14 19.82 31.75
CA LEU A 427 11.64 18.91 32.77
C LEU A 427 12.75 17.97 33.23
N ASP A 428 12.80 17.72 34.54
CA ASP A 428 13.71 16.78 35.16
C ASP A 428 13.15 15.35 35.20
N HIS A 429 14.01 14.40 35.55
CA HIS A 429 13.66 13.01 35.82
C HIS A 429 13.91 12.62 37.29
N LYS A 430 13.81 13.57 38.23
CA LYS A 430 14.03 13.38 39.67
C LYS A 430 12.77 12.87 40.37
N PHE A 431 12.79 12.78 41.69
CA PHE A 431 11.69 12.21 42.47
C PHE A 431 10.35 12.89 42.12
N LEU A 432 9.30 12.08 41.89
CA LEU A 432 7.97 12.48 41.39
C LEU A 432 7.90 13.10 39.98
N TRP A 433 8.94 12.99 39.15
CA TRP A 433 8.95 13.63 37.82
C TRP A 433 7.73 13.33 36.95
N GLN A 434 7.17 12.12 37.02
CA GLN A 434 6.01 11.72 36.21
C GLN A 434 4.77 12.58 36.51
N TYR A 435 4.54 12.96 37.77
CA TYR A 435 3.46 13.87 38.17
C TYR A 435 3.69 15.28 37.59
N TYR A 436 4.87 15.85 37.81
CA TYR A 436 5.17 17.22 37.37
C TYR A 436 5.25 17.33 35.84
N SER A 437 5.71 16.26 35.17
CA SER A 437 5.73 16.19 33.71
C SER A 437 4.31 16.11 33.16
N GLU A 438 3.44 15.26 33.71
CA GLU A 438 2.02 15.22 33.33
C GLU A 438 1.34 16.57 33.55
N GLN A 439 1.53 17.18 34.73
CA GLN A 439 0.95 18.49 35.04
C GLN A 439 1.37 19.56 34.03
N THR A 440 2.65 19.58 33.66
CA THR A 440 3.17 20.49 32.66
C THR A 440 2.55 20.23 31.29
N LEU A 441 2.61 18.98 30.80
CA LEU A 441 2.05 18.60 29.50
C LEU A 441 0.55 18.94 29.42
N ARG A 442 -0.22 18.65 30.47
CA ARG A 442 -1.63 19.00 30.55
C ARG A 442 -1.88 20.50 30.49
N SER A 443 -1.05 21.32 31.15
CA SER A 443 -1.15 22.79 31.06
C SER A 443 -0.92 23.32 29.64
N LEU A 444 -0.23 22.56 28.80
CA LEU A 444 -0.02 22.83 27.38
C LEU A 444 -1.08 22.20 26.46
N ASN A 445 -2.17 21.66 27.03
CA ASN A 445 -3.21 20.87 26.36
C ASN A 445 -2.69 19.58 25.69
N LEU A 446 -1.59 19.02 26.20
CA LEU A 446 -1.06 17.72 25.81
C LEU A 446 -1.55 16.65 26.79
N TYR A 447 -2.73 16.09 26.51
CA TYR A 447 -3.35 15.05 27.32
C TYR A 447 -2.86 13.65 26.94
N MET A 448 -2.99 12.72 27.89
CA MET A 448 -2.76 11.29 27.66
C MET A 448 -3.77 10.72 26.64
N ASN A 449 -3.50 9.51 26.15
CA ASN A 449 -4.36 8.75 25.25
C ASN A 449 -5.78 8.66 25.81
N GLU A 450 -6.75 8.70 24.90
CA GLU A 450 -8.15 8.58 25.21
C GLU A 450 -8.45 7.30 26.02
N GLY A 451 -9.34 7.41 27.01
CA GLY A 451 -9.68 6.28 27.89
C GLY A 451 -8.63 5.95 28.97
N THR A 452 -7.51 6.68 29.05
CA THR A 452 -6.56 6.50 30.17
C THR A 452 -7.24 6.83 31.50
N ARG A 453 -7.16 5.89 32.45
CA ARG A 453 -7.66 6.02 33.84
C ARG A 453 -6.63 5.62 34.88
N LEU A 454 -5.62 4.85 34.49
CA LEU A 454 -4.55 4.39 35.35
C LEU A 454 -3.20 4.54 34.64
N VAL A 455 -2.24 5.17 35.30
CA VAL A 455 -0.88 5.37 34.80
C VAL A 455 0.04 4.25 35.28
N LYS A 456 0.65 3.54 34.33
CA LYS A 456 1.54 2.42 34.60
C LYS A 456 2.86 2.91 35.17
N GLY A 457 3.38 2.17 36.16
CA GLY A 457 4.67 2.46 36.78
C GLY A 457 4.62 3.44 37.96
N LEU A 458 3.43 3.91 38.34
CA LEU A 458 3.19 4.62 39.59
C LEU A 458 2.61 3.69 40.66
N PRO A 459 2.87 3.94 41.96
CA PRO A 459 2.27 3.19 43.07
C PRO A 459 0.73 3.25 43.07
N PRO A 460 0.04 2.25 43.65
CA PRO A 460 -1.39 2.32 43.90
C PRO A 460 -1.77 3.58 44.68
N GLY A 461 -2.84 4.26 44.26
CA GLY A 461 -3.30 5.52 44.86
C GLY A 461 -2.67 6.77 44.27
N GLU A 462 -1.49 6.66 43.65
CA GLU A 462 -0.82 7.75 42.90
C GLU A 462 -0.99 7.59 41.39
N ASN A 463 -1.52 6.45 40.95
CA ASN A 463 -1.65 6.08 39.55
C ASN A 463 -3.02 6.39 38.93
N GLN A 464 -3.99 6.82 39.72
CA GLN A 464 -5.32 7.19 39.19
C GLN A 464 -5.19 8.42 38.30
N TYR A 465 -5.83 8.43 37.14
CA TYR A 465 -5.75 9.55 36.21
C TYR A 465 -7.14 10.04 35.84
N ASN A 466 -7.32 11.34 35.94
CA ASN A 466 -8.51 12.04 35.48
C ASN A 466 -8.10 13.03 34.38
N PRO A 467 -8.71 13.03 33.19
CA PRO A 467 -8.31 13.93 32.10
C PRO A 467 -8.38 15.43 32.44
N GLU A 468 -9.31 15.84 33.29
CA GLU A 468 -9.49 17.25 33.68
C GLU A 468 -8.49 17.63 34.80
N ARG A 469 -8.37 16.78 35.81
CA ARG A 469 -7.57 17.07 37.03
C ARG A 469 -6.11 16.62 36.95
N GLY A 470 -5.80 15.66 36.10
CA GLY A 470 -4.48 15.02 35.99
C GLY A 470 -4.28 13.88 36.99
N LEU A 471 -3.02 13.66 37.37
CA LEU A 471 -2.62 12.75 38.44
C LEU A 471 -2.92 13.34 39.84
N PRO A 472 -3.13 12.50 40.88
CA PRO A 472 -3.29 12.95 42.26
C PRO A 472 -2.08 13.76 42.74
N GLU A 473 -2.36 14.89 43.38
CA GLU A 473 -1.31 15.74 43.92
C GLU A 473 -0.51 15.01 45.02
N PRO A 474 0.83 14.98 44.94
CA PRO A 474 1.66 14.41 46.00
C PRO A 474 1.51 15.19 47.31
N ASN A 475 1.50 14.48 48.45
CA ASN A 475 1.43 15.15 49.74
C ASN A 475 2.65 16.07 50.03
N LEU A 476 2.47 17.00 50.96
CA LEU A 476 3.46 18.03 51.30
C LEU A 476 4.85 17.45 51.62
N LYS A 477 4.91 16.32 52.34
CA LYS A 477 6.17 15.66 52.68
C LYS A 477 6.95 15.23 51.43
N LYS A 478 6.27 14.62 50.44
CA LYS A 478 6.90 14.23 49.18
C LYS A 478 7.29 15.43 48.32
N GLN A 479 6.49 16.51 48.35
CA GLN A 479 6.83 17.75 47.66
C GLN A 479 8.13 18.36 48.23
N GLN A 480 8.28 18.40 49.55
CA GLN A 480 9.50 18.86 50.22
C GLN A 480 10.71 17.98 49.88
N GLU A 481 10.54 16.66 49.90
CA GLU A 481 11.60 15.72 49.51
C GLU A 481 12.07 15.94 48.06
N ARG A 482 11.13 16.19 47.13
CA ARG A 482 11.45 16.53 45.75
C ARG A 482 12.27 17.82 45.67
N GLN A 483 11.86 18.89 46.35
CA GLN A 483 12.58 20.17 46.31
C GLN A 483 14.05 19.99 46.71
N HIS A 484 14.31 19.20 47.76
CA HIS A 484 15.67 18.88 48.17
C HIS A 484 16.46 18.16 47.07
N LYS A 485 15.86 17.12 46.45
CA LYS A 485 16.48 16.33 45.37
C LYS A 485 16.64 17.11 44.05
N LEU A 486 15.86 18.16 43.84
CA LEU A 486 15.87 18.95 42.61
C LEU A 486 17.02 19.96 42.56
N LYS A 487 17.44 20.49 43.71
CA LYS A 487 18.44 21.58 43.79
C LYS A 487 19.75 21.26 43.05
N GLN A 488 20.32 20.08 43.29
CA GLN A 488 21.55 19.64 42.63
C GLN A 488 21.38 19.53 41.10
N TRP A 489 20.22 19.06 40.64
CA TRP A 489 19.94 18.95 39.21
C TRP A 489 19.78 20.32 38.54
N GLN A 490 19.17 21.29 39.23
CA GLN A 490 19.03 22.65 38.70
C GLN A 490 20.37 23.34 38.49
N ASP A 491 21.33 23.15 39.39
CA ASP A 491 22.66 23.74 39.24
C ASP A 491 23.41 23.11 38.05
N GLU A 492 23.26 21.79 37.90
CA GLU A 492 23.86 21.04 36.79
C GLU A 492 23.24 21.41 35.43
N ILE A 493 21.91 21.51 35.34
CA ILE A 493 21.25 21.87 34.08
C ILE A 493 21.60 23.31 33.65
N LYS A 494 21.71 24.24 34.60
CA LYS A 494 22.18 25.61 34.34
C LYS A 494 23.63 25.64 33.86
N ARG A 495 24.49 24.72 34.30
CA ARG A 495 25.87 24.60 33.80
C ARG A 495 25.86 24.13 32.35
N ILE A 496 25.16 23.03 32.07
CA ILE A 496 25.04 22.45 30.72
C ILE A 496 24.46 23.46 29.73
N GLU A 497 23.43 24.22 30.11
CA GLU A 497 22.84 25.25 29.25
C GLU A 497 23.77 26.42 28.95
N ARG A 498 24.59 26.83 29.92
CA ARG A 498 25.61 27.87 29.69
C ARG A 498 26.67 27.39 28.70
N GLU A 499 27.13 26.16 28.85
CA GLU A 499 28.08 25.54 27.92
C GLU A 499 27.51 25.41 26.50
N ALA A 500 26.24 25.05 26.38
CA ALA A 500 25.56 24.99 25.09
C ALA A 500 25.52 26.38 24.43
N LYS A 501 25.06 27.40 25.16
CA LYS A 501 24.95 28.79 24.66
C LYS A 501 26.30 29.39 24.28
N ALA A 502 27.36 29.11 25.04
CA ALA A 502 28.71 29.59 24.75
C ALA A 502 29.22 29.04 23.41
N ARG A 503 29.09 27.72 23.21
CA ARG A 503 29.51 27.06 21.97
C ARG A 503 28.75 27.58 20.75
N PHE A 504 27.44 27.81 20.87
CA PHE A 504 26.65 28.31 19.75
C PHE A 504 27.08 29.73 19.32
N LYS A 505 27.42 30.60 20.28
CA LYS A 505 27.99 31.92 19.98
C LYS A 505 29.35 31.82 19.27
N GLU A 506 30.20 30.88 19.67
CA GLU A 506 31.48 30.61 18.98
C GLU A 506 31.26 30.13 17.54
N GLU A 507 30.31 29.21 17.32
CA GLU A 507 29.96 28.70 15.99
C GLU A 507 29.40 29.81 15.08
N GLU A 508 28.51 30.69 15.59
CA GLU A 508 28.02 31.86 14.86
C GLU A 508 29.14 32.85 14.50
N LEU A 509 30.06 33.13 15.44
CA LEU A 509 31.21 34.00 15.22
C LEU A 509 32.14 33.43 14.14
N LEU A 510 32.47 32.14 14.22
CA LEU A 510 33.30 31.46 13.21
C LEU A 510 32.67 31.47 11.82
N HIS A 511 31.34 31.37 11.72
CA HIS A 511 30.64 31.45 10.44
C HIS A 511 30.63 32.88 9.86
N LYS A 512 30.61 33.90 10.73
CA LYS A 512 30.68 35.32 10.34
C LYS A 512 32.06 35.75 9.86
N TYR A 513 33.15 35.14 10.35
CA TYR A 513 34.52 35.40 9.91
C TYR A 513 34.94 34.60 8.67
N LYS A 514 34.13 33.63 8.21
CA LYS A 514 34.36 32.83 7.00
C LYS A 514 33.57 33.30 5.77
N LYS A 515 32.72 34.33 5.92
CA LYS A 515 32.13 35.11 4.83
C LYS A 515 32.85 36.45 4.73
#